data_AF-A0A7C5MFN8-F1
#
_entry.id   AF-A0A7C5MFN8-F1
#
_cell.length_a   1.000
_cell.length_b   1.000
_cell.length_c   1.000
_cell.angle_alpha   90.00
_cell.angle_beta   90.00
_cell.angle_gamma   90.00
#
_symmetry.space_group_name_H-M   'P 1'
#
loop_
_entity.id
_entity.type
_entity.pdbx_description
1 polymer ?
#
loop_
_entity_poly.entity_id
_entity_poly.type
_entity_poly.pdbx_seq_one_letter_code
_entity_poly.pdbx_strand_id
1 'polypeptide(L)'
;MRFAAKLHFAVVWFGLCPLLPRASAQPISLHPSNPRYFLFRGQPTVLVTSGEHYGAVINPAFDYKRYLRTLAADRLNLTRVFGGAYREGPKAFGITGNTLAPAHDRFIAPWPRTDVPGAVDGLGKFDLER
;
A
#
# COMPACT_ATOMS: atom_id res chain seq x y z
N MET A 1 -53.93 56.68 -16.76
CA MET A 1 -52.56 56.13 -16.66
C MET A 1 -52.42 55.51 -15.26
N ARG A 2 -52.37 54.17 -15.16
CA ARG A 2 -52.26 53.44 -13.89
C ARG A 2 -50.82 52.95 -13.72
N PHE A 3 -50.12 53.45 -12.71
CA PHE A 3 -48.84 52.89 -12.27
C PHE A 3 -49.13 51.65 -11.41
N ALA A 4 -48.55 50.51 -11.77
CA ALA A 4 -48.49 49.32 -10.92
C ALA A 4 -47.02 48.95 -10.73
N ALA A 5 -46.48 49.25 -9.55
CA ALA A 5 -45.16 48.81 -9.16
C ALA A 5 -45.24 47.32 -8.80
N LYS A 6 -44.49 46.48 -9.53
CA LYS A 6 -44.33 45.06 -9.22
C LYS A 6 -43.23 44.92 -8.18
N LEU A 7 -43.60 44.53 -6.96
CA LEU A 7 -42.66 44.21 -5.89
C LEU A 7 -42.20 42.75 -6.07
N HIS A 8 -40.92 42.55 -6.40
CA HIS A 8 -40.31 41.22 -6.47
C HIS A 8 -39.72 40.87 -5.09
N PHE A 9 -40.29 39.88 -4.41
CA PHE A 9 -39.67 39.25 -3.25
C PHE A 9 -38.63 38.24 -3.74
N ALA A 10 -37.34 38.52 -3.52
CA ALA A 10 -36.28 37.54 -3.68
C ALA A 10 -36.16 36.74 -2.38
N VAL A 11 -36.57 35.47 -2.40
CA VAL A 11 -36.31 34.54 -1.29
C VAL A 11 -34.90 33.99 -1.47
N VAL A 12 -33.97 34.44 -0.63
CA VAL A 12 -32.61 33.89 -0.58
C VAL A 12 -32.64 32.69 0.36
N TRP A 13 -32.50 31.49 -0.18
CA TRP A 13 -32.42 30.27 0.62
C TRP A 13 -30.97 30.09 1.08
N PHE A 14 -30.67 30.46 2.33
CA PHE A 14 -29.45 30.05 2.99
C PHE A 14 -29.59 28.57 3.37
N GLY A 15 -29.29 27.68 2.43
CA GLY A 15 -29.15 26.26 2.72
C GLY A 15 -27.97 26.06 3.67
N LEU A 16 -28.27 25.75 4.94
CA LEU A 16 -27.28 25.24 5.88
C LEU A 16 -26.76 23.92 5.28
N CYS A 17 -25.59 23.94 4.65
CA CYS A 17 -24.89 22.72 4.25
C CYS A 17 -24.35 22.11 5.55
N PRO A 18 -24.89 20.99 6.07
CA PRO A 18 -24.31 20.39 7.26
C PRO A 18 -22.91 19.92 6.89
N LEU A 19 -21.90 20.53 7.51
CA LEU A 19 -20.54 20.03 7.52
C LEU A 19 -20.56 18.68 8.23
N LEU A 20 -20.78 17.61 7.47
CA LEU A 20 -20.59 16.26 7.99
C LEU A 20 -19.14 16.16 8.47
N PRO A 21 -18.91 15.76 9.73
CA PRO A 21 -17.56 15.61 10.24
C PRO A 21 -16.82 14.67 9.30
N ARG A 22 -15.72 15.16 8.73
CA ARG A 22 -14.82 14.37 7.91
C ARG A 22 -14.16 13.39 8.87
N ALA A 23 -14.81 12.25 9.09
CA ALA A 23 -14.17 11.12 9.75
C ALA A 23 -12.80 10.99 9.10
N SER A 24 -11.74 11.01 9.90
CA SER A 24 -10.43 10.57 9.44
C SER A 24 -10.64 9.15 8.95
N ALA A 25 -10.96 9.00 7.67
CA ALA A 25 -11.37 7.74 7.10
C ALA A 25 -10.12 6.88 7.18
N GLN A 26 -10.10 5.96 8.14
CA GLN A 26 -9.11 4.90 8.20
C GLN A 26 -8.98 4.36 6.77
N PRO A 27 -7.75 4.25 6.21
CA PRO A 27 -7.58 3.90 4.81
C PRO A 27 -8.39 2.67 4.42
N ILE A 28 -8.48 1.71 5.35
CA ILE A 28 -9.36 0.55 5.30
C ILE A 28 -10.06 0.36 6.65
N SER A 29 -11.32 -0.09 6.66
CA SER A 29 -12.06 -0.45 7.88
C SER A 29 -12.99 -1.64 7.62
N LEU A 30 -13.53 -2.28 8.66
CA LEU A 30 -14.61 -3.25 8.47
C LEU A 30 -15.91 -2.53 8.06
N HIS A 31 -16.75 -3.20 7.28
CA HIS A 31 -18.06 -2.68 6.89
C HIS A 31 -19.04 -2.76 8.08
N PRO A 32 -19.72 -1.65 8.45
CA PRO A 32 -20.50 -1.58 9.69
C PRO A 32 -21.70 -2.53 9.71
N SER A 33 -22.35 -2.76 8.57
CA SER A 33 -23.49 -3.69 8.46
C SER A 33 -23.10 -5.14 8.17
N ASN A 34 -21.86 -5.41 7.77
CA ASN A 34 -21.40 -6.77 7.45
C ASN A 34 -19.88 -6.87 7.61
N PRO A 35 -19.37 -7.24 8.79
CA PRO A 35 -17.95 -7.18 9.12
C PRO A 35 -17.09 -8.21 8.36
N ARG A 36 -17.67 -8.99 7.43
CA ARG A 36 -16.91 -9.85 6.51
C ARG A 36 -16.32 -9.10 5.31
N TYR A 37 -16.75 -7.86 5.08
CA TYR A 37 -16.24 -6.99 4.02
C TYR A 37 -15.51 -5.79 4.58
N PHE A 38 -14.62 -5.21 3.78
CA PHE A 38 -13.93 -3.97 4.10
C PHE A 38 -14.61 -2.77 3.43
N LEU A 39 -14.40 -1.59 4.01
CA LEU A 39 -14.55 -0.31 3.33
C LEU A 39 -13.16 0.23 2.99
N PHE A 40 -12.95 0.66 1.76
CA PHE A 40 -11.80 1.46 1.33
C PHE A 40 -12.32 2.81 0.82
N ARG A 41 -11.93 3.91 1.46
CA ARG A 41 -12.44 5.27 1.15
C ARG A 41 -13.97 5.35 1.12
N GLY A 42 -14.61 4.64 2.07
CA GLY A 42 -16.08 4.59 2.21
C GLY A 42 -16.79 3.66 1.24
N GLN A 43 -16.09 2.98 0.33
CA GLN A 43 -16.69 2.03 -0.62
C GLN A 43 -16.46 0.59 -0.17
N PRO A 44 -17.47 -0.30 -0.24
CA PRO A 44 -17.28 -1.74 -0.03
C PRO A 44 -16.19 -2.28 -0.97
N THR A 45 -15.21 -2.98 -0.43
CA THR A 45 -14.08 -3.53 -1.18
C THR A 45 -13.73 -4.94 -0.74
N VAL A 46 -13.32 -5.77 -1.70
CA VAL A 46 -12.62 -7.04 -1.47
C VAL A 46 -11.15 -6.83 -1.86
N LEU A 47 -10.23 -7.36 -1.07
CA LEU A 47 -8.80 -7.30 -1.38
C LEU A 47 -8.38 -8.52 -2.18
N VAL A 48 -7.84 -8.31 -3.39
CA VAL A 48 -7.47 -9.38 -4.32
C VAL A 48 -6.11 -9.06 -4.96
N THR A 49 -5.26 -10.07 -5.09
CA THR A 49 -3.91 -9.96 -5.67
C THR A 49 -3.48 -11.25 -6.36
N SER A 50 -2.50 -11.13 -7.26
CA SER A 50 -1.61 -12.20 -7.68
C SER A 50 -0.27 -11.93 -7.02
N GLY A 51 -0.03 -12.56 -5.87
CA GLY A 51 1.10 -12.23 -5.01
C GLY A 51 2.41 -12.79 -5.56
N GLU A 52 3.36 -11.91 -5.88
CA GLU A 52 4.76 -12.26 -5.93
C GLU A 52 5.27 -12.71 -4.54
N HIS A 53 6.39 -13.44 -4.51
CA HIS A 53 6.97 -14.03 -3.29
C HIS A 53 7.66 -12.99 -2.39
N TYR A 54 6.96 -11.92 -2.01
CA TYR A 54 7.28 -10.92 -0.97
C TYR A 54 8.60 -10.12 -1.12
N GLY A 55 9.41 -10.40 -2.13
CA GLY A 55 10.74 -9.87 -2.36
C GLY A 55 10.79 -8.51 -3.05
N ALA A 56 9.64 -7.97 -3.47
CA ALA A 56 9.56 -6.82 -4.37
C ALA A 56 10.30 -5.54 -3.91
N VAL A 57 10.54 -5.35 -2.62
CA VAL A 57 11.25 -4.17 -2.06
C VAL A 57 12.65 -4.48 -1.53
N ILE A 58 12.97 -5.75 -1.31
CA ILE A 58 14.26 -6.18 -0.76
C ILE A 58 15.22 -6.69 -1.85
N ASN A 59 14.69 -6.98 -3.04
CA ASN A 59 15.41 -7.54 -4.17
C ASN A 59 15.42 -6.55 -5.34
N PRO A 60 16.51 -5.80 -5.55
CA PRO A 60 16.60 -4.81 -6.62
C PRO A 60 16.62 -5.43 -8.02
N ALA A 61 16.83 -6.74 -8.15
CA ALA A 61 16.73 -7.43 -9.44
C ALA A 61 15.28 -7.70 -9.85
N PHE A 62 14.30 -7.52 -8.95
CA PHE A 62 12.89 -7.64 -9.27
C PHE A 62 12.32 -6.31 -9.77
N ASP A 63 11.75 -6.30 -10.98
CA ASP A 63 11.08 -5.14 -11.55
C ASP A 63 9.68 -4.94 -10.93
N TYR A 64 9.66 -4.40 -9.70
CA TYR A 64 8.41 -4.14 -8.98
C TYR A 64 7.53 -3.14 -9.72
N LYS A 65 8.08 -2.23 -10.54
CA LYS A 65 7.28 -1.27 -11.32
C LYS A 65 6.48 -1.99 -12.39
N ARG A 66 7.11 -2.92 -13.13
CA ARG A 66 6.39 -3.78 -14.08
C ARG A 66 5.35 -4.62 -13.37
N TYR A 67 5.69 -5.27 -12.26
CA TYR A 67 4.75 -6.06 -11.47
C TYR A 67 3.52 -5.26 -11.01
N LEU A 68 3.71 -4.08 -10.39
CA LEU A 68 2.61 -3.23 -9.95
C LEU A 68 1.75 -2.72 -11.11
N ARG A 69 2.35 -2.42 -12.27
CA ARG A 69 1.58 -2.08 -13.48
C ARG A 69 0.75 -3.26 -13.98
N THR A 70 1.28 -4.48 -13.94
CA THR A 70 0.51 -5.69 -14.29
C THR A 70 -0.68 -5.88 -13.36
N LEU A 71 -0.46 -5.81 -12.03
CA LEU A 71 -1.56 -5.90 -11.06
C LEU A 71 -2.64 -4.84 -11.31
N ALA A 72 -2.24 -3.60 -11.56
CA ALA A 72 -3.16 -2.51 -11.85
C ALA A 72 -3.95 -2.73 -13.16
N ALA A 73 -3.30 -3.23 -14.22
CA ALA A 73 -3.95 -3.55 -15.49
C ALA A 73 -5.04 -4.63 -15.32
N ASP A 74 -4.79 -5.61 -14.45
CA ASP A 74 -5.74 -6.67 -14.10
C ASP A 74 -6.74 -6.26 -13.00
N ARG A 75 -6.74 -4.98 -12.58
CA ARG A 75 -7.60 -4.39 -11.53
C ARG A 75 -7.47 -5.06 -10.17
N LEU A 76 -6.28 -5.58 -9.86
CA LEU A 76 -5.93 -6.10 -8.54
C LEU A 76 -5.53 -4.94 -7.62
N ASN A 77 -5.90 -5.02 -6.35
CA ASN A 77 -5.86 -3.87 -5.42
C ASN A 77 -5.06 -4.14 -4.14
N LEU A 78 -4.31 -5.24 -4.11
CA LEU A 78 -3.46 -5.63 -3.00
C LEU A 78 -2.09 -6.04 -3.54
N THR A 79 -1.05 -5.87 -2.72
CA THR A 79 0.23 -6.56 -2.83
C THR A 79 0.74 -6.85 -1.42
N ARG A 80 1.63 -7.83 -1.27
CA ARG A 80 2.25 -8.17 0.01
C ARG A 80 3.76 -8.15 -0.16
N VAL A 81 4.46 -7.62 0.84
CA VAL A 81 5.93 -7.55 0.86
C VAL A 81 6.44 -7.88 2.25
N PHE A 82 7.69 -8.32 2.34
CA PHE A 82 8.38 -8.42 3.62
C PHE A 82 9.16 -7.13 3.89
N GLY A 83 9.20 -6.73 5.16
CA GLY A 83 9.85 -5.48 5.59
C GLY A 83 11.38 -5.51 5.59
N GLY A 84 12.02 -6.59 5.12
CA GLY A 84 13.48 -6.69 5.01
C GLY A 84 14.23 -7.16 6.26
N ALA A 85 13.53 -7.64 7.30
CA ALA A 85 14.15 -8.39 8.40
C ALA A 85 14.36 -9.88 8.07
N TYR A 86 13.81 -10.35 6.97
CA TYR A 86 13.88 -11.73 6.53
C TYR A 86 14.08 -11.80 5.01
N ARG A 87 14.92 -12.75 4.59
CA ARG A 87 15.05 -13.24 3.22
C ARG A 87 15.32 -14.74 3.26
N GLU A 88 15.06 -15.40 2.15
CA GLU A 88 15.40 -16.80 1.97
C GLU A 88 16.84 -16.97 1.42
N GLY A 89 17.37 -18.19 1.53
CA GLY A 89 18.61 -18.56 0.86
C GLY A 89 18.38 -18.88 -0.63
N PRO A 90 19.39 -18.75 -1.51
CA PRO A 90 19.23 -18.93 -2.96
C PRO A 90 18.67 -20.29 -3.42
N LYS A 91 18.78 -21.34 -2.61
CA LYS A 91 18.28 -22.69 -2.89
C LYS A 91 17.05 -23.09 -2.07
N ALA A 92 16.46 -22.14 -1.34
CA ALA A 92 15.31 -22.42 -0.51
C ALA A 92 14.15 -22.95 -1.37
N PHE A 93 13.58 -24.07 -0.94
CA PHE A 93 12.38 -24.70 -1.51
C PHE A 93 12.44 -25.06 -3.01
N GLY A 94 13.62 -25.00 -3.65
CA GLY A 94 13.76 -25.28 -5.08
C GLY A 94 13.03 -24.30 -6.01
N ILE A 95 12.69 -23.09 -5.54
CA ILE A 95 11.92 -22.11 -6.30
C ILE A 95 12.81 -21.48 -7.38
N THR A 96 12.40 -21.61 -8.63
CA THR A 96 13.07 -20.91 -9.75
C THR A 96 12.67 -19.44 -9.74
N GLY A 97 13.65 -18.52 -9.78
CA GLY A 97 13.39 -17.09 -9.77
C GLY A 97 12.83 -16.56 -8.45
N ASN A 98 13.26 -17.16 -7.32
CA ASN A 98 12.81 -16.78 -5.98
C ASN A 98 13.13 -15.32 -5.66
N THR A 99 12.09 -14.48 -5.67
CA THR A 99 12.25 -13.05 -5.43
C THR A 99 12.62 -12.73 -3.97
N LEU A 100 12.26 -13.58 -3.01
CA LEU A 100 12.62 -13.48 -1.59
C LEU A 100 14.06 -13.92 -1.29
N ALA A 101 14.80 -14.41 -2.28
CA ALA A 101 16.20 -14.81 -2.16
C ALA A 101 17.11 -13.93 -3.04
N PRO A 102 17.20 -12.61 -2.77
CA PRO A 102 18.14 -11.75 -3.49
C PRO A 102 19.58 -12.24 -3.32
N ALA A 103 20.43 -11.92 -4.30
CA ALA A 103 21.86 -12.15 -4.20
C ALA A 103 22.43 -11.54 -2.91
N HIS A 104 23.46 -12.17 -2.34
CA HIS A 104 23.97 -11.85 -1.01
C HIS A 104 24.35 -10.36 -0.88
N ASP A 105 25.00 -9.81 -1.91
CA ASP A 105 25.46 -8.44 -2.06
C ASP A 105 24.38 -7.44 -2.54
N ARG A 106 23.17 -7.94 -2.86
CA ARG A 106 22.06 -7.13 -3.40
C ARG A 106 20.85 -7.04 -2.49
N PHE A 107 20.85 -7.72 -1.35
CA PHE A 107 19.76 -7.64 -0.40
C PHE A 107 19.67 -6.27 0.25
N ILE A 108 18.49 -5.67 0.18
CA ILE A 108 18.15 -4.43 0.85
C ILE A 108 17.48 -4.77 2.18
N ALA A 109 18.17 -4.45 3.27
CA ALA A 109 17.62 -4.51 4.62
C ALA A 109 17.30 -3.09 5.13
N PRO A 110 16.45 -2.94 6.15
CA PRO A 110 16.23 -1.66 6.84
C PRO A 110 17.51 -1.12 7.48
N TRP A 111 18.37 -2.04 7.94
CA TRP A 111 19.60 -1.73 8.66
C TRP A 111 20.80 -1.66 7.72
N PRO A 112 21.69 -0.68 7.90
CA PRO A 112 22.90 -0.60 7.10
C PRO A 112 23.88 -1.71 7.49
N ARG A 113 24.76 -2.05 6.54
CA ARG A 113 25.93 -2.90 6.80
C ARG A 113 27.03 -2.11 7.49
N THR A 114 27.77 -2.80 8.35
CA THR A 114 29.01 -2.31 8.97
C THR A 114 30.22 -2.99 8.35
N ASP A 115 31.42 -2.53 8.67
CA ASP A 115 32.68 -3.21 8.30
C ASP A 115 33.04 -4.36 9.25
N VAL A 116 32.22 -4.62 10.28
CA VAL A 116 32.47 -5.70 11.26
C VAL A 116 32.10 -7.05 10.62
N PRO A 117 33.03 -7.99 10.42
CA PRO A 117 32.73 -9.26 9.77
C PRO A 117 31.82 -10.16 10.62
N GLY A 118 31.20 -11.16 9.97
CA GLY A 118 30.53 -12.27 10.66
C GLY A 118 29.03 -12.37 10.45
N ALA A 119 28.46 -11.72 9.41
CA ALA A 119 27.11 -12.06 8.98
C ALA A 119 27.08 -13.43 8.28
N VAL A 120 25.94 -14.11 8.32
CA VAL A 120 25.76 -15.48 7.76
C VAL A 120 26.05 -15.54 6.26
N ASP A 121 25.95 -14.41 5.55
CA ASP A 121 26.26 -14.31 4.13
C ASP A 121 27.71 -13.92 3.82
N GLY A 122 28.59 -13.93 4.82
CA GLY A 122 30.01 -13.61 4.65
C GLY A 122 30.32 -12.12 4.53
N LEU A 123 29.31 -11.25 4.58
CA LEU A 123 29.48 -9.80 4.59
C LEU A 123 29.57 -9.26 6.04
N GLY A 124 29.68 -7.94 6.16
CA GLY A 124 29.67 -7.28 7.46
C GLY A 124 28.32 -7.39 8.18
N LYS A 125 28.31 -7.31 9.52
CA LYS A 125 27.08 -7.36 10.33
C LYS A 125 26.19 -6.15 10.06
N PHE A 126 24.90 -6.29 10.32
CA PHE A 126 23.95 -5.19 10.31
C PHE A 126 24.03 -4.40 11.60
N ASP A 127 23.93 -3.08 11.49
CA ASP A 127 23.76 -2.17 12.63
C ASP A 127 22.28 -2.06 12.96
N LEU A 128 21.83 -2.69 14.04
CA LEU A 128 20.41 -2.72 14.42
C LEU A 128 19.95 -1.47 15.19
N GLU A 129 20.88 -0.58 15.55
CA GLU A 129 20.60 0.62 16.34
C GLU A 129 20.39 1.88 15.49
N ARG A 130 20.54 1.77 14.16
CA ARG A 130 20.48 2.87 13.21
C ARG A 130 19.44 2.65 12.11
#